data_AF-A0AAP4A9L5-F1
#
_entry.id   AF-A0AAP4A9L5-F1
#
_cell.length_a   1.000
_cell.length_b   1.000
_cell.length_c   1.000
_cell.angle_alpha   90.00
_cell.angle_beta   90.00
_cell.angle_gamma   90.00
#
_symmetry.space_group_name_H-M   'P 1'
#
loop_
_entity.id
_entity.type
_entity.pdbx_description
1 polymer ?
#
loop_
_entity_poly.entity_id
_entity_poly.type
_entity_poly.pdbx_seq_one_letter_code
_entity_poly.pdbx_strand_id
1 'polypeptide(L)'
;MELTPISPTINLPIKSESVNIDIAPTSQYGKDYDVARITSIIVLQEPLETSQKFLLPKSEELWSPKLTTEDGTQLQFSLDGTNSGALEQLKQTLKEQSDKFLEDPSIDNRTLLTDLQNQVYQLSQYTTEEEVPAGTQLIKFSFAKPIKKNDVGEYVLKNLVPMASFSMQNGSKVHALIAMPFDPFISSDNVEGTWTNPDTNESSIMSETHLDSRTVLSAFWQKDPMLTIKYKY
;
A
#
# COMPACT_ATOMS: atom_id res chain seq x y z
N MET A 1 -15.03 4.28 12.25
CA MET A 1 -14.71 5.24 11.18
C MET A 1 -13.82 4.48 10.22
N GLU A 2 -14.38 4.04 9.09
CA GLU A 2 -13.65 3.26 8.10
C GLU A 2 -12.59 4.17 7.45
N LEU A 3 -11.36 3.68 7.39
CA LEU A 3 -10.28 4.34 6.69
C LEU A 3 -10.53 4.15 5.19
N THR A 4 -11.24 5.08 4.57
CA THR A 4 -11.26 5.19 3.12
C THR A 4 -9.88 5.71 2.69
N PRO A 5 -9.08 4.94 1.93
CA PRO A 5 -7.81 5.45 1.42
C PRO A 5 -8.12 6.57 0.44
N ILE A 6 -7.85 7.82 0.84
CA ILE A 6 -7.90 8.94 -0.09
C ILE A 6 -6.52 8.97 -0.77
N SER A 7 -6.48 8.46 -2.00
CA SER A 7 -5.29 8.46 -2.84
C SER A 7 -4.88 9.89 -3.22
N PRO A 8 -3.64 10.33 -2.93
CA PRO A 8 -3.15 11.63 -3.35
C PRO A 8 -2.83 11.56 -4.85
N THR A 9 -3.59 12.33 -5.63
CA THR A 9 -3.24 13.09 -6.86
C THR A 9 -2.50 12.41 -8.03
N ILE A 10 -2.01 11.17 -7.90
CA ILE A 10 -1.35 10.41 -8.96
C ILE A 10 -2.20 9.17 -9.18
N ASN A 11 -3.09 9.26 -10.16
CA ASN A 11 -3.97 8.18 -10.56
C ASN A 11 -3.37 7.48 -11.78
N LEU A 12 -2.18 6.88 -11.64
CA LEU A 12 -1.48 6.32 -12.79
C LEU A 12 -2.13 5.01 -13.25
N PRO A 13 -2.57 4.92 -14.51
CA PRO A 13 -3.16 3.70 -15.05
C PRO A 13 -2.14 2.57 -15.07
N ILE A 14 -2.47 1.43 -14.45
CA ILE A 14 -1.63 0.22 -14.51
C ILE A 14 -2.25 -0.84 -15.41
N LYS A 15 -1.41 -1.54 -16.17
CA LYS A 15 -1.78 -2.70 -16.98
C LYS A 15 -1.93 -3.95 -16.12
N SER A 16 -1.01 -4.14 -15.18
CA SER A 16 -1.03 -5.27 -14.25
C SER A 16 -0.20 -5.00 -13.02
N GLU A 17 -0.55 -5.66 -11.92
CA GLU A 17 0.30 -5.75 -10.73
C GLU A 17 0.46 -7.21 -10.30
N SER A 18 1.65 -7.58 -9.86
CA SER A 18 1.91 -8.85 -9.18
C SER A 18 2.37 -8.58 -7.76
N VAL A 19 1.63 -9.07 -6.78
CA VAL A 19 1.95 -8.94 -5.35
C VAL A 19 2.38 -10.28 -4.80
N ASN A 20 3.64 -10.36 -4.37
CA ASN A 20 4.21 -11.54 -3.74
C ASN A 20 4.46 -11.26 -2.26
N ILE A 21 3.93 -12.11 -1.38
CA ILE A 21 4.11 -12.00 0.06
C ILE A 21 4.75 -13.30 0.56
N ASP A 22 5.93 -13.21 1.17
CA ASP A 22 6.61 -14.32 1.85
C ASP A 22 6.60 -14.04 3.36
N ILE A 23 5.92 -14.89 4.12
CA ILE A 23 5.86 -14.75 5.59
C ILE A 23 6.92 -15.66 6.21
N ALA A 24 7.82 -15.08 7.00
CA ALA A 24 8.82 -15.80 7.79
C ALA A 24 8.32 -16.01 9.23
N PRO A 25 8.39 -17.24 9.77
CA PRO A 25 7.80 -17.60 11.05
C PRO A 25 8.72 -17.26 12.22
N THR A 26 9.26 -16.03 12.26
CA THR A 26 10.30 -15.67 13.21
C THR A 26 9.86 -15.82 14.67
N SER A 27 8.55 -15.82 14.94
CA SER A 27 8.03 -16.02 16.28
C SER A 27 8.21 -17.45 16.81
N GLN A 28 8.24 -18.46 15.93
CA GLN A 28 8.58 -19.84 16.28
C GLN A 28 10.04 -20.00 16.70
N TYR A 29 10.89 -19.00 16.43
CA TYR A 29 12.31 -18.99 16.72
C TYR A 29 12.71 -17.93 17.76
N GLY A 30 11.78 -17.56 18.65
CA GLY A 30 12.07 -16.71 19.82
C GLY A 30 11.97 -15.21 19.57
N LYS A 31 11.26 -14.78 18.52
CA LYS A 31 10.82 -13.38 18.34
C LYS A 31 9.36 -13.21 18.76
N ASP A 32 8.95 -11.97 19.03
CA ASP A 32 7.56 -11.66 19.40
C ASP A 32 6.66 -11.42 18.16
N TYR A 33 7.21 -11.55 16.97
CA TYR A 33 6.55 -11.26 15.69
C TYR A 33 7.04 -12.20 14.59
N ASP A 34 6.23 -12.33 13.55
CA ASP A 34 6.62 -12.86 12.24
C ASP A 34 6.99 -11.73 11.28
N VAL A 35 7.56 -12.03 10.13
CA VAL A 35 7.95 -11.01 9.14
C VAL A 35 7.33 -11.31 7.79
N ALA A 36 6.48 -10.42 7.30
CA ALA A 36 6.04 -10.42 5.91
C ALA A 36 7.06 -9.68 5.04
N ARG A 37 7.52 -10.30 3.96
CA ARG A 37 8.27 -9.63 2.88
C ARG A 37 7.33 -9.48 1.70
N ILE A 38 7.02 -8.25 1.34
CA ILE A 38 6.04 -7.90 0.33
C ILE A 38 6.78 -7.32 -0.87
N THR A 39 6.46 -7.80 -2.07
CA THR A 39 6.98 -7.29 -3.34
C THR A 39 5.82 -7.07 -4.30
N SER A 40 5.58 -5.82 -4.66
CA SER A 40 4.68 -5.41 -5.75
C SER A 40 5.49 -5.15 -7.00
N ILE A 41 5.13 -5.80 -8.11
CA ILE A 41 5.65 -5.50 -9.46
C ILE A 41 4.50 -4.89 -10.23
N ILE A 42 4.63 -3.61 -10.55
CA ILE A 42 3.61 -2.79 -11.19
C ILE A 42 4.06 -2.49 -12.61
N VAL A 43 3.20 -2.81 -13.57
CA VAL A 43 3.41 -2.48 -14.98
C VAL A 43 2.43 -1.38 -15.33
N LEU A 44 2.94 -0.21 -15.69
CA LEU A 44 2.14 0.92 -16.14
C LEU A 44 1.50 0.61 -17.50
N GLN A 45 0.34 1.22 -17.75
CA GLN A 45 -0.34 1.11 -19.04
C GLN A 45 0.54 1.63 -20.17
N GLU A 46 1.14 2.79 -19.96
CA GLU A 46 2.11 3.42 -20.84
C GLU A 46 3.36 3.80 -20.03
N PRO A 47 4.55 3.85 -20.64
CA PRO A 47 5.73 4.42 -19.99
C PRO A 47 5.47 5.86 -19.51
N LEU A 48 6.10 6.26 -18.41
CA LEU A 48 5.98 7.62 -17.90
C LEU A 48 6.48 8.65 -18.94
N GLU A 49 5.62 9.58 -19.35
CA GLU A 49 6.03 10.64 -20.30
C GLU A 49 7.02 11.63 -19.68
N THR A 50 6.90 11.86 -18.38
CA THR A 50 7.75 12.76 -17.58
C THR A 50 8.13 12.06 -16.28
N SER A 51 9.26 12.45 -15.69
CA SER A 51 9.61 11.95 -14.36
C SER A 51 8.53 12.34 -13.35
N GLN A 52 8.08 11.39 -12.54
CA GLN A 52 7.01 11.60 -11.56
C GLN A 52 7.47 11.17 -10.19
N LYS A 53 7.02 11.91 -9.17
CA LYS A 53 7.27 11.58 -7.78
C LYS A 53 6.19 10.66 -7.25
N PHE A 54 6.56 9.50 -6.73
CA PHE A 54 5.62 8.55 -6.14
C PHE A 54 5.63 8.70 -4.63
N LEU A 55 4.43 8.67 -4.05
CA LEU A 55 4.26 8.66 -2.62
C LEU A 55 4.12 7.22 -2.14
N LEU A 56 5.06 6.79 -1.31
CA LEU A 56 5.01 5.45 -0.73
C LEU A 56 4.15 5.46 0.54
N PRO A 57 3.27 4.47 0.73
CA PRO A 57 2.36 4.44 1.88
C PRO A 57 3.14 4.53 3.18
N LYS A 58 2.79 5.46 4.07
CA LYS A 58 3.31 5.46 5.44
C LYS A 58 2.70 4.27 6.17
N SER A 59 3.54 3.32 6.55
CA SER A 59 3.21 2.42 7.65
C SER A 59 4.30 2.54 8.69
N GLU A 60 3.90 2.67 9.95
CA GLU A 60 4.78 2.81 11.12
C GLU A 60 5.79 1.65 11.26
N GLU A 61 5.61 0.58 10.49
CA GLU A 61 6.36 -0.66 10.58
C GLU A 61 6.93 -1.13 9.23
N LEU A 62 7.07 -0.24 8.23
CA LEU A 62 7.78 -0.59 6.99
C LEU A 62 9.28 -0.70 7.22
N TRP A 63 9.83 -1.87 6.94
CA TRP A 63 11.24 -2.16 7.09
C TRP A 63 11.88 -2.33 5.71
N SER A 64 13.01 -1.65 5.51
CA SER A 64 13.83 -1.74 4.30
C SER A 64 13.04 -1.57 2.98
N PRO A 65 12.24 -0.50 2.81
CA PRO A 65 11.58 -0.25 1.53
C PRO A 65 12.62 -0.10 0.42
N LYS A 66 12.32 -0.68 -0.75
CA LYS A 66 13.15 -0.66 -1.97
C LYS A 66 12.29 -0.46 -3.21
N LEU A 67 12.68 0.49 -4.07
CA LEU A 67 12.05 0.76 -5.34
C LEU A 67 13.10 0.52 -6.43
N THR A 68 12.74 -0.27 -7.42
CA THR A 68 13.61 -0.62 -8.54
C THR A 68 12.86 -0.50 -9.84
N THR A 69 13.51 0.07 -10.86
CA THR A 69 13.01 0.17 -12.23
C THR A 69 13.33 -1.08 -13.05
N GLU A 70 12.85 -1.12 -14.29
CA GLU A 70 13.01 -2.24 -15.23
C GLU A 70 14.46 -2.67 -15.50
N ASP A 71 15.40 -1.73 -15.45
CA ASP A 71 16.83 -1.96 -15.63
C ASP A 71 17.55 -2.46 -14.37
N GLY A 72 16.81 -2.64 -13.26
CA GLY A 72 17.35 -3.05 -11.98
C GLY A 72 18.01 -1.90 -11.20
N THR A 73 17.92 -0.66 -11.69
CA THR A 73 18.39 0.50 -10.95
C THR A 73 17.59 0.62 -9.66
N GLN A 74 18.28 0.54 -8.52
CA GLN A 74 17.68 0.82 -7.23
C GLN A 74 17.62 2.34 -7.06
N LEU A 75 16.40 2.86 -6.98
CA LEU A 75 16.16 4.28 -6.75
C LEU A 75 16.48 4.60 -5.28
N GLN A 76 17.11 5.76 -5.05
CA GLN A 76 17.57 6.16 -3.73
C GLN A 76 16.46 6.85 -2.95
N PHE A 77 16.05 6.20 -1.87
CA PHE A 77 15.11 6.75 -0.90
C PHE A 77 15.68 8.00 -0.24
N SER A 78 15.00 9.12 -0.43
CA SER A 78 15.06 10.19 0.56
C SER A 78 13.95 9.94 1.60
N LEU A 79 14.36 9.58 2.82
CA LEU A 79 13.46 9.49 3.98
C LEU A 79 13.07 10.90 4.41
N ASP A 80 12.29 11.58 3.57
CA ASP A 80 12.02 12.99 3.77
C ASP A 80 10.65 13.37 3.17
N GLY A 81 9.60 12.68 3.62
CA GLY A 81 8.24 13.24 3.57
C GLY A 81 8.09 14.59 4.31
N THR A 82 9.17 15.07 4.94
CA THR A 82 9.32 16.37 5.62
C THR A 82 10.08 17.43 4.82
N ASN A 83 10.84 17.09 3.77
CA ASN A 83 11.64 18.07 3.01
C ASN A 83 11.10 18.38 1.61
N SER A 84 9.97 17.83 1.21
CA SER A 84 9.29 18.38 0.04
C SER A 84 8.66 19.71 0.46
N GLY A 85 9.16 20.82 -0.09
CA GLY A 85 8.58 22.14 0.12
C GLY A 85 7.07 22.19 -0.17
N ALA A 86 6.50 21.17 -0.81
CA ALA A 86 5.07 20.98 -1.04
C ALA A 86 4.24 20.85 0.25
N LEU A 87 4.64 20.08 1.26
CA LEU A 87 3.86 19.96 2.51
C LEU A 87 3.84 21.29 3.26
N GLU A 88 4.98 21.97 3.34
CA GLU A 88 5.06 23.29 3.97
C GLU A 88 4.33 24.36 3.16
N GLN A 89 4.40 24.33 1.82
CA GLN A 89 3.60 25.19 0.95
C GLN A 89 2.10 24.94 1.09
N LEU A 90 1.65 23.70 1.24
CA LEU A 90 0.25 23.36 1.46
C LEU A 90 -0.24 23.77 2.85
N LYS A 91 0.57 23.56 3.89
CA LYS A 91 0.28 24.10 5.24
C LYS A 91 0.21 25.63 5.21
N GLN A 92 1.12 26.27 4.48
CA GLN A 92 1.15 27.72 4.33
C GLN A 92 -0.06 28.24 3.54
N THR A 93 -0.43 27.56 2.45
CA THR A 93 -1.63 27.88 1.66
C THR A 93 -2.90 27.68 2.49
N LEU A 94 -3.00 26.58 3.24
CA LEU A 94 -4.11 26.33 4.17
C LEU A 94 -4.21 27.45 5.20
N LYS A 95 -3.07 27.89 5.77
CA LYS A 95 -3.02 29.01 6.71
C LYS A 95 -3.50 30.31 6.08
N GLU A 96 -2.97 30.68 4.91
CA GLU A 96 -3.35 31.91 4.20
C GLU A 96 -4.85 31.95 3.85
N GLN A 97 -5.42 30.82 3.40
CA GLN A 97 -6.86 30.75 3.10
C GLN A 97 -7.72 30.74 4.37
N SER A 98 -7.21 30.15 5.46
CA SER A 98 -7.88 30.19 6.77
C SER A 98 -7.93 31.61 7.33
N ASP A 99 -6.80 32.32 7.25
CA ASP A 99 -6.68 33.70 7.71
C ASP A 99 -7.63 34.62 6.91
N LYS A 100 -7.70 34.46 5.58
CA LYS A 100 -8.65 35.19 4.73
C LYS A 100 -10.12 34.91 5.08
N PHE A 101 -10.47 33.67 5.40
CA PHE A 101 -11.83 33.32 5.82
C PHE A 101 -12.18 33.91 7.20
N LEU A 102 -11.20 34.03 8.10
CA LEU A 102 -11.39 34.68 9.40
C LEU A 102 -11.54 36.20 9.27
N GLU A 103 -10.84 36.83 8.33
CA GLU A 103 -10.94 38.26 8.02
C GLU A 103 -12.25 38.61 7.28
N ASP A 104 -12.70 37.76 6.37
CA ASP A 104 -13.97 37.93 5.63
C ASP A 104 -14.76 36.61 5.54
N PRO A 105 -15.67 36.36 6.50
CA PRO A 105 -16.50 35.16 6.53
C PRO A 105 -17.53 35.06 5.40
N SER A 106 -17.68 36.10 4.56
CA SER A 106 -18.59 36.10 3.42
C SER A 106 -18.03 35.35 2.19
N ILE A 107 -16.72 35.08 2.18
CA ILE A 107 -16.06 34.26 1.17
C ILE A 107 -16.34 32.79 1.50
N ASP A 108 -17.13 32.10 0.68
CA ASP A 108 -17.41 30.66 0.86
C ASP A 108 -16.20 29.80 0.45
N ASN A 109 -15.22 29.75 1.34
CA ASN A 109 -14.01 28.95 1.20
C ASN A 109 -14.10 27.61 1.96
N ARG A 110 -15.26 27.23 2.50
CA ARG A 110 -15.36 26.03 3.36
C ARG A 110 -14.99 24.75 2.64
N THR A 111 -15.44 24.59 1.39
CA THR A 111 -15.08 23.45 0.54
C THR A 111 -13.59 23.45 0.25
N LEU A 112 -13.02 24.59 -0.15
CA LEU A 112 -11.58 24.74 -0.41
C LEU A 112 -10.71 24.44 0.83
N LEU A 113 -11.11 24.92 2.02
CA LEU A 113 -10.40 24.67 3.27
C LEU A 113 -10.48 23.20 3.69
N THR A 114 -11.63 22.56 3.47
CA THR A 114 -11.81 21.13 3.70
C THR A 114 -10.92 20.32 2.76
N ASP A 115 -10.87 20.69 1.48
CA ASP A 115 -10.02 20.05 0.48
C ASP A 115 -8.53 20.22 0.81
N LEU A 116 -8.09 21.42 1.20
CA LEU A 116 -6.72 21.69 1.62
C LEU A 116 -6.35 20.94 2.90
N GLN A 117 -7.25 20.86 3.89
CA GLN A 117 -7.04 20.04 5.09
C GLN A 117 -6.90 18.56 4.75
N ASN A 118 -7.75 18.05 3.85
CA ASN A 118 -7.67 16.67 3.38
C ASN A 118 -6.34 16.41 2.66
N GLN A 119 -5.87 17.33 1.82
CA GLN A 119 -4.58 17.21 1.12
C GLN A 119 -3.39 17.26 2.08
N VAL A 120 -3.39 18.17 3.07
CA VAL A 120 -2.35 18.23 4.12
C VAL A 120 -2.33 16.94 4.94
N TYR A 121 -3.52 16.48 5.36
CA TYR A 121 -3.65 15.22 6.07
C TYR A 121 -3.10 14.06 5.23
N GLN A 122 -3.51 13.94 3.98
CA GLN A 122 -3.01 12.92 3.06
C GLN A 122 -1.49 12.96 2.94
N LEU A 123 -0.88 14.10 2.59
CA LEU A 123 0.57 14.20 2.44
C LEU A 123 1.33 13.86 3.72
N SER A 124 0.76 14.16 4.89
CA SER A 124 1.35 13.76 6.18
C SER A 124 1.33 12.23 6.44
N GLN A 125 0.54 11.48 5.66
CA GLN A 125 0.47 10.02 5.63
C GLN A 125 1.42 9.37 4.60
N TYR A 126 2.41 10.10 4.08
CA TYR A 126 3.43 9.54 3.19
C TYR A 126 4.83 9.82 3.72
N THR A 127 5.72 8.84 3.61
CA THR A 127 7.06 8.90 4.23
C THR A 127 8.18 9.20 3.24
N THR A 128 7.90 9.14 1.94
CA THR A 128 8.92 9.14 0.90
C THR A 128 8.31 9.70 -0.39
N GLU A 129 8.98 10.69 -0.98
CA GLU A 129 8.81 11.07 -2.37
C GLU A 129 9.95 10.46 -3.16
N GLU A 130 9.63 9.61 -4.14
CA GLU A 130 10.63 9.00 -5.01
C GLU A 130 10.40 9.41 -6.46
N GLU A 131 11.40 10.02 -7.09
CA GLU A 131 11.32 10.41 -8.50
C GLU A 131 11.61 9.19 -9.38
N VAL A 132 10.57 8.71 -10.05
CA VAL A 132 10.70 7.66 -11.05
C VAL A 132 10.90 8.34 -12.41
N PRO A 133 11.96 7.98 -13.16
CA PRO A 133 12.32 8.69 -14.38
C PRO A 133 11.32 8.46 -15.52
N ALA A 134 11.22 9.45 -16.41
CA ALA A 134 10.53 9.31 -17.69
C ALA A 134 11.03 8.07 -18.45
N GLY A 135 10.12 7.42 -19.18
CA GLY A 135 10.37 6.17 -19.89
C GLY A 135 10.19 4.91 -19.05
N THR A 136 10.07 5.01 -17.71
CA THR A 136 9.81 3.84 -16.87
C THR A 136 8.43 3.25 -17.16
N GLN A 137 8.36 1.95 -17.45
CA GLN A 137 7.08 1.23 -17.56
C GLN A 137 6.88 0.19 -16.46
N LEU A 138 7.96 -0.37 -15.91
CA LEU A 138 7.90 -1.34 -14.82
C LEU A 138 8.52 -0.77 -13.55
N ILE A 139 7.74 -0.85 -12.47
CA ILE A 139 8.12 -0.41 -11.13
C ILE A 139 8.01 -1.60 -10.20
N LYS A 140 9.10 -1.97 -9.53
CA LYS A 140 9.09 -2.95 -8.47
C LYS A 140 9.28 -2.26 -7.13
N PHE A 141 8.31 -2.42 -6.24
CA PHE A 141 8.35 -1.96 -4.87
C PHE A 141 8.43 -3.16 -3.93
N SER A 142 9.33 -3.13 -2.95
CA SER A 142 9.46 -4.19 -1.95
C SER A 142 9.72 -3.63 -0.57
N PHE A 143 9.15 -4.25 0.45
CA PHE A 143 9.31 -3.86 1.84
C PHE A 143 9.06 -5.07 2.75
N ALA A 144 9.47 -4.97 4.00
CA ALA A 144 9.11 -5.93 5.03
C ALA A 144 8.23 -5.29 6.10
N LYS A 145 7.41 -6.09 6.79
CA LYS A 145 6.55 -5.65 7.89
C LYS A 145 6.49 -6.73 8.98
N PRO A 146 6.59 -6.39 10.27
CA PRO A 146 6.30 -7.33 11.34
C PRO A 146 4.81 -7.68 11.39
N ILE A 147 4.51 -8.93 11.71
CA ILE A 147 3.17 -9.39 12.03
C ILE A 147 3.19 -9.80 13.50
N LYS A 148 2.56 -8.97 14.34
CA LYS A 148 2.42 -9.25 15.77
C LYS A 148 1.17 -10.08 16.01
N LYS A 149 1.24 -10.90 17.05
CA LYS A 149 0.10 -11.64 17.58
C LYS A 149 -0.88 -10.64 18.23
N ASN A 150 -2.17 -10.76 17.91
CA ASN A 150 -3.23 -9.98 18.54
C ASN A 150 -3.64 -10.58 19.90
N ASP A 151 -4.58 -9.93 20.58
CA ASP A 151 -5.04 -10.34 21.92
C ASP A 151 -5.68 -11.75 21.97
N VAL A 152 -6.18 -12.25 20.83
CA VAL A 152 -6.78 -13.59 20.70
C VAL A 152 -5.81 -14.63 20.13
N GLY A 153 -4.52 -14.30 20.08
CA GLY A 153 -3.46 -15.22 19.69
C GLY A 153 -3.27 -15.40 18.19
N GLU A 154 -3.85 -14.56 17.35
CA GLU A 154 -3.78 -14.60 15.89
C GLU A 154 -2.76 -13.62 15.32
N TYR A 155 -2.13 -14.01 14.22
CA TYR A 155 -1.34 -13.14 13.39
C TYR A 155 -2.24 -12.58 12.29
N VAL A 156 -2.26 -11.25 12.13
CA VAL A 156 -3.10 -10.58 11.14
C VAL A 156 -2.25 -9.64 10.28
N LEU A 157 -2.08 -10.01 9.02
CA LEU A 157 -1.47 -9.14 8.02
C LEU A 157 -2.58 -8.44 7.23
N LYS A 158 -2.52 -7.11 7.19
CA LYS A 158 -3.30 -6.27 6.28
C LYS A 158 -2.37 -5.56 5.30
N ASN A 159 -2.68 -5.64 4.02
CA ASN A 159 -1.92 -5.01 2.95
C ASN A 159 -2.85 -4.42 1.88
N LEU A 160 -2.72 -3.13 1.59
CA LEU A 160 -3.48 -2.45 0.55
C LEU A 160 -2.87 -2.71 -0.83
N VAL A 161 -3.69 -3.01 -1.84
CA VAL A 161 -3.25 -3.26 -3.22
C VAL A 161 -4.27 -2.69 -4.21
N PRO A 162 -3.88 -2.10 -5.36
CA PRO A 162 -2.58 -1.49 -5.59
C PRO A 162 -2.32 -0.38 -4.55
N MET A 163 -1.08 0.08 -4.49
CA MET A 163 -0.76 1.24 -3.65
C MET A 163 -1.50 2.50 -4.13
N ALA A 164 -1.67 3.46 -3.23
CA ALA A 164 -2.48 4.66 -3.44
C ALA A 164 -2.17 5.48 -4.71
N SER A 165 -0.94 5.42 -5.25
CA SER A 165 -0.53 6.17 -6.46
C SER A 165 -0.88 5.49 -7.79
N PHE A 166 -1.63 4.39 -7.79
CA PHE A 166 -1.91 3.60 -8.98
C PHE A 166 -3.41 3.31 -9.10
N SER A 167 -3.88 3.18 -10.34
CA SER A 167 -5.28 2.84 -10.61
C SER A 167 -5.40 1.69 -11.59
N MET A 168 -6.24 0.74 -11.21
CA MET A 168 -6.64 -0.36 -12.06
C MET A 168 -7.60 0.14 -13.14
N GLN A 169 -7.23 -0.05 -14.41
CA GLN A 169 -8.12 0.21 -15.54
C GLN A 169 -9.00 -1.01 -15.84
N ASN A 170 -10.09 -0.79 -16.56
CA ASN A 170 -10.93 -1.89 -17.03
C ASN A 170 -10.11 -2.87 -17.86
N GLY A 171 -10.07 -4.14 -17.43
CA GLY A 171 -9.29 -5.19 -18.06
C GLY A 171 -7.90 -5.44 -17.44
N SER A 172 -7.40 -4.51 -16.62
CA SER A 172 -6.20 -4.73 -15.81
C SER A 172 -6.43 -5.84 -14.78
N LYS A 173 -5.35 -6.51 -14.39
CA LYS A 173 -5.41 -7.60 -13.40
C LYS A 173 -4.30 -7.46 -12.38
N VAL A 174 -4.68 -7.65 -11.12
CA VAL A 174 -3.71 -7.91 -10.07
C VAL A 174 -3.70 -9.38 -9.77
N HIS A 175 -2.50 -9.92 -9.57
CA HIS A 175 -2.26 -11.29 -9.16
C HIS A 175 -1.54 -11.27 -7.82
N ALA A 176 -2.15 -11.82 -6.78
CA ALA A 176 -1.49 -12.02 -5.49
C ALA A 176 -1.14 -13.47 -5.25
N LEU A 177 0.06 -13.68 -4.73
CA LEU A 177 0.57 -14.96 -4.27
C LEU A 177 1.20 -14.76 -2.90
N ILE A 178 0.70 -15.49 -1.91
CA ILE A 178 1.15 -15.42 -0.53
C ILE A 178 1.66 -16.79 -0.12
N ALA A 179 2.95 -16.89 0.16
CA ALA A 179 3.58 -18.09 0.67
C ALA A 179 3.61 -18.05 2.21
N MET A 180 2.89 -18.98 2.83
CA MET A 180 2.88 -19.17 4.27
C MET A 180 4.02 -20.11 4.69
N PRO A 181 4.59 -19.92 5.90
CA PRO A 181 5.79 -20.63 6.31
C PRO A 181 5.58 -22.04 6.90
N PHE A 182 4.36 -22.57 6.91
CA PHE A 182 4.05 -23.83 7.58
C PHE A 182 3.26 -24.81 6.71
N ASP A 183 3.42 -26.08 7.08
CA ASP A 183 2.83 -27.27 6.48
C ASP A 183 1.34 -27.37 6.89
N PRO A 184 0.41 -27.59 5.94
CA PRO A 184 -1.04 -27.63 6.15
C PRO A 184 -1.61 -28.73 7.06
N PHE A 185 -0.78 -29.50 7.77
CA PHE A 185 -1.25 -30.38 8.85
C PHE A 185 -1.65 -29.61 10.12
N ILE A 186 -1.45 -28.29 10.14
CA ILE A 186 -2.12 -27.35 11.03
C ILE A 186 -3.49 -27.05 10.41
N SER A 187 -4.58 -27.52 11.05
CA SER A 187 -6.00 -27.42 10.63
C SER A 187 -6.31 -26.37 9.55
N SER A 188 -7.10 -26.72 8.53
CA SER A 188 -7.60 -25.78 7.50
C SER A 188 -8.27 -24.52 8.08
N ASP A 189 -8.70 -24.56 9.34
CA ASP A 189 -9.30 -23.43 10.05
C ASP A 189 -8.28 -22.39 10.55
N ASN A 190 -6.98 -22.68 10.43
CA ASN A 190 -5.90 -21.86 11.01
C ASN A 190 -5.29 -20.87 10.03
N VAL A 191 -5.75 -20.83 8.77
CA VAL A 191 -5.34 -19.83 7.77
C VAL A 191 -6.58 -19.33 7.05
N GLU A 192 -6.73 -18.01 6.96
CA GLU A 192 -7.78 -17.37 6.20
C GLU A 192 -7.17 -16.22 5.38
N GLY A 193 -7.26 -16.31 4.06
CA GLY A 193 -6.97 -15.21 3.15
C GLY A 193 -8.26 -14.63 2.63
N THR A 194 -8.48 -13.32 2.80
CA THR A 194 -9.59 -12.59 2.19
C THR A 194 -9.11 -11.34 1.49
N TRP A 195 -9.82 -10.98 0.42
CA TRP A 195 -9.69 -9.67 -0.20
C TRP A 195 -11.04 -8.96 -0.15
N THR A 196 -11.03 -7.67 0.20
CA THR A 196 -12.24 -6.86 0.34
C THR A 196 -12.28 -5.80 -0.75
N ASN A 197 -13.39 -5.73 -1.47
CA ASN A 197 -13.67 -4.63 -2.41
C ASN A 197 -13.97 -3.35 -1.61
N PRO A 198 -13.23 -2.25 -1.80
CA PRO A 198 -13.40 -1.03 -1.04
C PRO A 198 -14.72 -0.30 -1.36
N ASP A 199 -15.29 -0.52 -2.54
CA ASP A 199 -16.53 0.14 -2.98
C ASP A 199 -17.76 -0.51 -2.35
N THR A 200 -17.75 -1.84 -2.21
CA THR A 200 -18.91 -2.63 -1.77
C THR A 200 -18.76 -3.21 -0.37
N ASN A 201 -17.55 -3.13 0.21
CA ASN A 201 -17.15 -3.85 1.43
C ASN A 201 -17.37 -5.38 1.37
N GLU A 202 -17.61 -5.93 0.17
CA GLU A 202 -17.75 -7.37 -0.03
C GLU A 202 -16.37 -8.03 0.06
N SER A 203 -16.28 -9.10 0.85
CA SER A 203 -15.06 -9.87 1.02
C SER A 203 -15.18 -11.22 0.33
N SER A 204 -14.13 -11.63 -0.36
CA SER A 204 -14.03 -12.93 -1.01
C SER A 204 -12.84 -13.70 -0.46
N ILE A 205 -13.01 -15.01 -0.32
CA ILE A 205 -11.97 -15.93 0.16
C ILE A 205 -10.97 -16.18 -0.96
N MET A 206 -9.68 -16.18 -0.63
CA MET A 206 -8.59 -16.50 -1.56
C MET A 206 -8.54 -18.01 -1.84
N SER A 207 -8.08 -18.39 -3.03
CA SER A 207 -7.82 -19.81 -3.32
C SER A 207 -6.62 -20.27 -2.53
N GLU A 208 -6.81 -21.34 -1.78
CA GLU A 208 -5.76 -22.00 -1.01
C GLU A 208 -5.21 -23.20 -1.79
N THR A 209 -3.88 -23.35 -1.79
CA THR A 209 -3.20 -24.49 -2.39
C THR A 209 -2.07 -24.93 -1.48
N HIS A 210 -1.93 -26.24 -1.32
CA HIS A 210 -0.92 -26.85 -0.49
C HIS A 210 0.19 -27.42 -1.38
N LEU A 211 1.41 -26.94 -1.18
CA LEU A 211 2.60 -27.37 -1.93
C LEU A 211 3.66 -27.83 -0.93
N ASP A 212 3.89 -29.14 -0.87
CA ASP A 212 4.79 -29.78 0.10
C ASP A 212 4.53 -29.25 1.54
N SER A 213 5.53 -28.58 2.13
CA SER A 213 5.49 -28.00 3.48
C SER A 213 5.02 -26.55 3.53
N ARG A 214 4.30 -26.08 2.50
CA ARG A 214 3.81 -24.68 2.42
C ARG A 214 2.34 -24.61 2.01
N THR A 215 1.61 -23.73 2.70
CA THR A 215 0.33 -23.21 2.20
C THR A 215 0.58 -21.96 1.34
N VAL A 216 -0.05 -21.93 0.16
CA VAL A 216 -0.04 -20.81 -0.76
C VAL A 216 -1.46 -20.28 -0.93
N LEU A 217 -1.66 -19.01 -0.65
CA LEU A 217 -2.91 -18.31 -0.94
C LEU A 217 -2.74 -17.54 -2.25
N SER A 218 -3.76 -17.58 -3.09
CA SER A 218 -3.77 -16.86 -4.36
C SER A 218 -5.12 -16.22 -4.64
N ALA A 219 -5.09 -15.04 -5.24
CA ALA A 219 -6.28 -14.34 -5.68
C ALA A 219 -5.98 -13.43 -6.87
N PHE A 220 -7.03 -13.15 -7.63
CA PHE A 220 -7.01 -12.22 -8.74
C PHE A 220 -8.20 -11.28 -8.64
N TRP A 221 -7.99 -10.02 -9.01
CA TRP A 221 -9.04 -9.00 -8.98
C TRP A 221 -8.75 -7.89 -9.99
N GLN A 222 -9.77 -7.06 -10.22
CA GLN A 222 -9.74 -5.95 -11.18
C GLN A 222 -10.02 -4.58 -10.54
N LYS A 223 -10.24 -4.55 -9.21
CA LYS A 223 -10.44 -3.35 -8.40
C LYS A 223 -9.59 -3.44 -7.15
N ASP A 224 -9.13 -2.32 -6.64
CA ASP A 224 -8.15 -2.15 -5.57
C ASP A 224 -8.56 -2.78 -4.22
N PRO A 225 -8.15 -4.00 -3.81
CA PRO A 225 -8.61 -4.56 -2.57
C PRO A 225 -7.76 -4.19 -1.36
N MET A 226 -8.36 -4.36 -0.19
CA MET A 226 -7.60 -4.66 1.01
C MET A 226 -7.36 -6.17 1.11
N LEU A 227 -6.11 -6.60 1.18
CA LEU A 227 -5.76 -7.99 1.50
C LEU A 227 -5.67 -8.17 3.00
N THR A 228 -6.34 -9.21 3.51
CA THR A 228 -6.25 -9.62 4.91
C THR A 228 -5.87 -11.10 4.96
N ILE A 229 -4.76 -11.41 5.63
CA ILE A 229 -4.33 -12.77 5.92
C ILE A 229 -4.34 -12.95 7.42
N LYS A 230 -5.07 -13.93 7.91
CA LYS A 230 -5.11 -14.31 9.32
C LYS A 230 -4.56 -15.71 9.48
N TYR A 231 -3.76 -15.94 10.51
CA TYR A 231 -3.31 -17.29 10.82
C TYR A 231 -2.96 -17.52 12.29
N LYS A 232 -2.91 -18.80 12.68
CA LYS A 232 -2.37 -19.28 13.97
C LYS A 232 -1.42 -20.45 13.75
N TYR A 233 -0.49 -20.62 14.69
CA TYR A 233 0.33 -21.84 14.84
C TYR A 233 -0.38 -22.85 15.73
#